data_AF-A0A9W8LCC2-F1
#
_entry.id   AF-A0A9W8LCC2-F1
#
_cell.length_a   1.000
_cell.length_b   1.000
_cell.length_c   1.000
_cell.angle_alpha   90.00
_cell.angle_beta   90.00
_cell.angle_gamma   90.00
#
_symmetry.space_group_name_H-M   'P 1'
#
loop_
_entity.id
_entity.type
_entity.pdbx_description
1 polymer ?
#
loop_
_entity_poly.entity_id
_entity_poly.type
_entity_poly.pdbx_seq_one_letter_code
_entity_poly.pdbx_strand_id
1 'polypeptide(L)'
;MTLLRRLARANGGLEYRCCYRYRSSQTSPSANSVLWTQGEQERLVRLINTEYRGKVTGDWDTVVQQLRETPANYRRPWTAVERAQLSEHIKVKYLANGRNVDWDRVGRAFGRTVNSIKNVRYVRTKQQKEQRREQVEEAMPVISDSDAQALATAISTCHSEQHATGEPAGVDWDAVAKYMRRSVLDTLALAAASRHIPVLSSLQAIGRPKFPDGWPEARIQRLRTFILTHYPDNAPVDWNLAALYMHADSVDCVEAAQQSLQVDPVEATHDASRRQSRWRADEIARLTAAVSEALAQKQPFHWRQIAEAIGGKRSPSACNCAWKRVQAAQKESEQPANWTSAELAQVESILTSLARYERPMPRLLQALPGKTVEQIQIQLHRTRSRISFGKALQGVNLKVRKLISAVDMATSGGLVDWRKVSAEIGLPPNVCESRYEALTARSVATAAGKSFAYWSAAELVCLKDAVSKQRDMRGHINWRVVAQLVGSKNRTQCCAKHHHMEKRKQAVATNSGAE
;
A
#
# COMPACT_ATOMS: atom_id res chain seq x y z
N MET A 1 -10.64 -5.81 -38.26
CA MET A 1 -11.76 -4.86 -38.02
C MET A 1 -12.11 -4.01 -39.24
N THR A 2 -11.14 -3.34 -39.88
CA THR A 2 -11.41 -2.56 -41.11
C THR A 2 -11.95 -3.44 -42.26
N LEU A 3 -11.41 -4.67 -42.41
CA LEU A 3 -11.90 -5.66 -43.38
C LEU A 3 -13.35 -6.11 -43.09
N LEU A 4 -13.65 -6.47 -41.83
CA LEU A 4 -15.00 -6.83 -41.36
C LEU A 4 -16.01 -5.69 -41.55
N ARG A 5 -15.59 -4.43 -41.35
CA ARG A 5 -16.42 -3.25 -41.63
C ARG A 5 -16.67 -3.03 -43.12
N ARG A 6 -15.74 -3.43 -44.00
CA ARG A 6 -15.94 -3.39 -45.46
C ARG A 6 -16.92 -4.48 -45.91
N LEU A 7 -16.80 -5.69 -45.36
CA LEU A 7 -17.72 -6.80 -45.62
C LEU A 7 -19.16 -6.51 -45.14
N ALA A 8 -19.32 -5.92 -43.95
CA ALA A 8 -20.63 -5.54 -43.43
C ALA A 8 -21.33 -4.43 -44.24
N ARG A 9 -20.56 -3.57 -44.94
CA ARG A 9 -21.11 -2.54 -45.83
C ARG A 9 -21.50 -3.09 -47.21
N ALA A 10 -20.82 -4.12 -47.68
CA ALA A 10 -21.12 -4.73 -48.99
C ALA A 10 -22.44 -5.54 -48.98
N ASN A 11 -22.86 -6.08 -47.83
CA ASN A 11 -24.01 -6.99 -47.72
C ASN A 11 -25.26 -6.37 -47.06
N GLY A 12 -25.54 -5.09 -47.29
CA GLY A 12 -26.85 -4.52 -46.97
C GLY A 12 -27.27 -4.51 -45.50
N GLY A 13 -26.32 -4.44 -44.55
CA GLY A 13 -26.60 -4.06 -43.16
C GLY A 13 -27.33 -5.07 -42.27
N LEU A 14 -27.64 -6.28 -42.72
CA LEU A 14 -28.45 -7.25 -41.94
C LEU A 14 -27.68 -8.15 -40.96
N GLU A 15 -26.34 -8.21 -41.01
CA GLU A 15 -25.53 -9.04 -40.09
C GLU A 15 -24.69 -8.26 -39.07
N TYR A 16 -25.17 -7.10 -38.62
CA TYR A 16 -24.55 -6.39 -37.49
C TYR A 16 -24.79 -7.08 -36.13
N ARG A 17 -25.61 -8.15 -36.07
CA ARG A 17 -26.01 -8.82 -34.82
C ARG A 17 -24.95 -9.80 -34.25
N CYS A 18 -24.18 -10.51 -35.08
CA CYS A 18 -23.19 -11.48 -34.58
C CYS A 18 -21.98 -10.82 -33.90
N CYS A 19 -21.48 -9.70 -34.43
CA CYS A 19 -20.40 -8.96 -33.79
C CYS A 19 -20.85 -8.18 -32.53
N TYR A 20 -22.13 -7.83 -32.41
CA TYR A 20 -22.65 -7.11 -31.25
C TYR A 20 -22.96 -8.04 -30.07
N ARG A 21 -23.47 -9.26 -30.33
CA ARG A 21 -23.80 -10.23 -29.27
C ARG A 21 -22.60 -10.68 -28.45
N TYR A 22 -21.41 -10.75 -29.06
CA TYR A 22 -20.17 -11.06 -28.36
C TYR A 22 -19.60 -9.86 -27.57
N ARG A 23 -19.94 -8.63 -27.98
CA ARG A 23 -19.53 -7.40 -27.30
C ARG A 23 -20.42 -7.07 -26.10
N SER A 24 -21.69 -7.44 -26.13
CA SER A 24 -22.65 -7.22 -25.04
C SER A 24 -22.41 -8.09 -23.80
N SER A 25 -21.64 -9.18 -23.88
CA SER A 25 -21.26 -9.99 -22.72
C SER A 25 -19.98 -9.51 -22.00
N GLN A 26 -19.39 -8.39 -22.41
CA GLN A 26 -18.23 -7.79 -21.74
C GLN A 26 -18.45 -6.29 -21.49
N THR A 27 -18.97 -5.97 -20.32
CA THR A 27 -19.24 -4.61 -19.85
C THR A 27 -17.99 -3.94 -19.29
N SER A 28 -17.12 -3.39 -20.16
CA SER A 28 -16.39 -2.15 -19.84
C SER A 28 -15.70 -1.53 -21.07
N PRO A 29 -15.84 -0.21 -21.31
CA PRO A 29 -15.24 0.45 -22.46
C PRO A 29 -13.88 1.06 -22.06
N SER A 30 -12.79 0.41 -22.43
CA SER A 30 -11.55 1.13 -22.70
C SER A 30 -11.00 0.69 -24.06
N ALA A 31 -10.83 1.66 -24.94
CA ALA A 31 -10.32 1.46 -26.28
C ALA A 31 -8.85 1.02 -26.21
N ASN A 32 -8.62 -0.29 -26.23
CA ASN A 32 -7.34 -0.88 -26.60
C ASN A 32 -7.65 -2.14 -27.42
N SER A 33 -6.83 -2.38 -28.44
CA SER A 33 -6.95 -3.44 -29.46
C SER A 33 -7.73 -4.67 -29.00
N VAL A 34 -8.81 -5.01 -29.71
CA VAL A 34 -9.51 -6.29 -29.54
C VAL A 34 -8.49 -7.41 -29.80
N LEU A 35 -8.06 -8.09 -28.74
CA LEU A 35 -7.09 -9.20 -28.79
C LEU A 35 -7.86 -10.50 -28.96
N TRP A 36 -7.55 -11.25 -30.02
CA TRP A 36 -8.15 -12.55 -30.31
C TRP A 36 -7.29 -13.66 -29.72
N THR A 37 -7.91 -14.67 -29.11
CA THR A 37 -7.25 -15.92 -28.73
C THR A 37 -7.11 -16.86 -29.93
N GLN A 38 -6.16 -17.80 -29.89
CA GLN A 38 -6.00 -18.81 -30.94
C GLN A 38 -7.30 -19.61 -31.16
N GLY A 39 -8.01 -19.96 -30.09
CA GLY A 39 -9.31 -20.64 -30.19
C GLY A 39 -10.39 -19.80 -30.90
N GLU A 40 -10.44 -18.48 -30.66
CA GLU A 40 -11.36 -17.58 -31.36
C GLU A 40 -11.01 -17.42 -32.84
N GLN A 41 -9.71 -17.40 -33.16
CA GLN A 41 -9.20 -17.35 -34.53
C GLN A 41 -9.51 -18.63 -35.30
N GLU A 42 -9.32 -19.81 -34.70
CA GLU A 42 -9.71 -21.10 -35.28
C GLU A 42 -11.22 -21.25 -35.43
N ARG A 43 -12.00 -20.72 -34.48
CA ARG A 43 -13.46 -20.71 -34.56
C ARG A 43 -13.94 -19.81 -35.71
N LEU A 44 -13.31 -18.65 -35.90
CA LEU A 44 -13.61 -17.77 -37.03
C LEU A 44 -13.23 -18.40 -38.37
N VAL A 45 -12.07 -19.05 -38.45
CA VAL A 45 -11.65 -19.79 -39.67
C VAL A 45 -12.64 -20.90 -40.00
N ARG A 46 -13.14 -21.65 -38.99
CA ARG A 46 -14.20 -22.63 -39.19
C ARG A 46 -15.47 -21.98 -39.72
N LEU A 47 -15.94 -20.91 -39.07
CA LEU A 47 -17.14 -20.18 -39.47
C LEU A 47 -17.06 -19.70 -40.92
N ILE A 48 -15.92 -19.12 -41.33
CA ILE A 48 -15.69 -18.67 -42.71
C ILE A 48 -15.81 -19.84 -43.69
N ASN A 49 -15.16 -20.96 -43.39
CA ASN A 49 -15.16 -22.13 -44.27
C ASN A 49 -16.52 -22.85 -44.34
N THR A 50 -17.30 -22.86 -43.27
CA THR A 50 -18.57 -23.60 -43.22
C THR A 50 -19.77 -22.76 -43.64
N GLU A 51 -19.79 -21.47 -43.29
CA GLU A 51 -20.99 -20.65 -43.46
C GLU A 51 -20.89 -19.63 -44.60
N TYR A 52 -19.70 -19.10 -44.87
CA TYR A 52 -19.53 -17.99 -45.82
C TYR A 52 -18.96 -18.45 -47.16
N ARG A 53 -18.10 -19.47 -47.16
CA ARG A 53 -17.54 -20.06 -48.38
C ARG A 53 -18.66 -20.68 -49.22
N GLY A 54 -18.89 -20.11 -50.40
CA GLY A 54 -19.96 -20.53 -51.32
C GLY A 54 -21.26 -19.74 -51.23
N LYS A 55 -21.49 -18.98 -50.14
CA LYS A 55 -22.67 -18.09 -50.02
C LYS A 55 -22.37 -16.64 -50.37
N VAL A 56 -21.11 -16.23 -50.20
CA VAL A 56 -20.66 -14.87 -50.49
C VAL A 56 -19.47 -14.96 -51.44
N THR A 57 -19.56 -14.27 -52.57
CA THR A 57 -18.47 -14.17 -53.55
C THR A 57 -17.29 -13.40 -52.94
N GLY A 58 -16.11 -14.02 -52.88
CA GLY A 58 -14.89 -13.41 -52.37
C GLY A 58 -13.73 -14.39 -52.28
N ASP A 59 -12.51 -13.87 -52.22
CA ASP A 59 -11.29 -14.65 -52.05
C ASP A 59 -11.09 -15.03 -50.57
N TRP A 60 -11.88 -16.01 -50.13
CA TRP A 60 -11.86 -16.51 -48.76
C TRP A 60 -10.58 -17.27 -48.42
N ASP A 61 -9.87 -17.81 -49.41
CA ASP A 61 -8.60 -18.49 -49.21
C ASP A 61 -7.53 -17.51 -48.75
N THR A 62 -7.42 -16.35 -49.41
CA THR A 62 -6.53 -15.27 -48.95
C THR A 62 -6.91 -14.76 -47.56
N VAL A 63 -8.20 -14.64 -47.24
CA VAL A 63 -8.65 -14.19 -45.90
C VAL A 63 -8.32 -15.21 -44.81
N VAL A 64 -8.54 -16.50 -45.07
CA VAL A 64 -8.19 -17.58 -44.15
C VAL A 64 -6.69 -17.69 -43.97
N GLN A 65 -5.92 -17.54 -45.05
CA GLN A 65 -4.47 -17.55 -45.02
C GLN A 65 -3.93 -16.36 -44.22
N GLN A 66 -4.41 -15.14 -44.49
CA GLN A 66 -4.05 -13.96 -43.69
C GLN A 66 -4.45 -14.13 -42.22
N LEU A 67 -5.60 -14.72 -41.92
CA LEU A 67 -5.98 -15.02 -40.55
C LEU A 67 -4.98 -16.00 -39.93
N ARG A 68 -4.60 -17.10 -40.60
CA ARG A 68 -3.64 -18.08 -40.07
C ARG A 68 -2.22 -17.53 -39.93
N GLU A 69 -1.80 -16.68 -40.86
CA GLU A 69 -0.47 -16.05 -40.89
C GLU A 69 -0.37 -14.85 -39.95
N THR A 70 -1.51 -14.24 -39.57
CA THR A 70 -1.52 -13.21 -38.53
C THR A 70 -1.09 -13.86 -37.21
N PRO A 71 0.10 -13.53 -36.68
CA PRO A 71 0.62 -14.20 -35.49
C PRO A 71 -0.35 -13.96 -34.33
N ALA A 72 -0.94 -15.04 -33.82
CA ALA A 72 -1.76 -15.00 -32.61
C ALA A 72 -0.91 -14.41 -31.49
N ASN A 73 -1.10 -13.12 -31.17
CA ASN A 73 -0.19 -12.39 -30.31
C ASN A 73 -0.08 -13.05 -28.91
N TYR A 74 1.14 -13.54 -28.62
CA TYR A 74 1.79 -13.68 -27.31
C TYR A 74 1.12 -14.47 -26.18
N ARG A 75 0.14 -15.33 -26.45
CA ARG A 75 -0.43 -16.20 -25.40
C ARG A 75 -0.42 -17.70 -25.74
N ARG A 76 0.72 -18.23 -26.20
CA ARG A 76 0.96 -19.66 -25.94
C ARG A 76 0.96 -19.87 -24.41
N PRO A 77 0.28 -20.86 -23.85
CA PRO A 77 0.30 -21.14 -22.41
C PRO A 77 1.75 -21.22 -21.90
N TRP A 78 1.98 -20.82 -20.65
CA TRP A 78 3.30 -21.01 -20.05
C TRP A 78 3.54 -22.49 -19.82
N THR A 79 4.60 -23.04 -20.43
CA THR A 79 4.96 -24.44 -20.17
C THR A 79 5.45 -24.60 -18.73
N ALA A 80 5.46 -25.83 -18.20
CA ALA A 80 6.03 -26.11 -16.89
C ALA A 80 7.51 -25.66 -16.81
N VAL A 81 8.26 -25.89 -17.90
CA VAL A 81 9.67 -25.49 -18.04
C VAL A 81 9.84 -23.97 -18.02
N GLU A 82 9.04 -23.23 -18.80
CA GLU A 82 9.10 -21.75 -18.82
C GLU A 82 8.75 -21.16 -17.44
N ARG A 83 7.81 -21.76 -16.70
CA ARG A 83 7.45 -21.34 -15.34
C ARG A 83 8.57 -21.58 -14.34
N ALA A 84 9.24 -22.73 -14.43
CA ALA A 84 10.39 -23.06 -13.58
C ALA A 84 11.56 -22.09 -13.85
N GLN A 85 11.90 -21.87 -15.13
CA GLN A 85 12.94 -20.95 -15.55
C GLN A 85 12.64 -19.51 -15.14
N LEU A 86 11.40 -19.04 -15.31
CA LEU A 86 10.99 -17.69 -14.87
C LEU A 86 11.15 -17.54 -13.35
N SER A 87 10.74 -18.56 -12.59
CA SER A 87 10.89 -18.57 -11.14
C SER A 87 12.35 -18.43 -10.73
N GLU A 88 13.25 -19.17 -11.37
CA GLU A 88 14.67 -19.14 -11.05
C GLU A 88 15.32 -17.81 -11.46
N HIS A 89 14.96 -17.31 -12.65
CA HIS A 89 15.45 -16.02 -13.13
C HIS A 89 15.03 -14.86 -12.20
N ILE A 90 13.79 -14.89 -11.68
CA ILE A 90 13.32 -13.90 -10.71
C ILE A 90 14.08 -14.04 -9.39
N LYS A 91 14.30 -15.27 -8.87
CA LYS A 91 15.07 -15.48 -7.62
C LYS A 91 16.48 -14.91 -7.73
N VAL A 92 17.21 -15.26 -8.78
CA VAL A 92 18.58 -14.78 -9.02
C VAL A 92 18.62 -13.26 -9.11
N LYS A 93 17.69 -12.64 -9.83
CA LYS A 93 17.63 -11.18 -9.96
C LYS A 93 17.20 -10.48 -8.66
N TYR A 94 16.33 -11.08 -7.88
CA TYR A 94 15.88 -10.55 -6.59
C TYR A 94 17.01 -10.61 -5.55
N LEU A 95 17.81 -11.67 -5.56
CA LEU A 95 19.01 -11.79 -4.72
C LEU A 95 20.08 -10.76 -5.11
N ALA A 96 20.25 -10.48 -6.41
CA ALA A 96 21.25 -9.53 -6.89
C ALA A 96 20.83 -8.05 -6.72
N ASN A 97 19.55 -7.71 -6.93
CA ASN A 97 19.09 -6.33 -7.05
C ASN A 97 18.04 -5.91 -5.99
N GLY A 98 17.69 -6.79 -5.04
CA GLY A 98 16.62 -6.55 -4.08
C GLY A 98 15.23 -6.46 -4.73
N ARG A 99 14.34 -5.60 -4.21
CA ARG A 99 12.93 -5.51 -4.66
C ARG A 99 12.74 -4.94 -6.08
N ASN A 100 13.77 -4.37 -6.70
CA ASN A 100 13.70 -3.73 -8.02
C ASN A 100 14.12 -4.71 -9.12
N VAL A 101 13.18 -5.56 -9.53
CA VAL A 101 13.32 -6.40 -10.74
C VAL A 101 12.96 -5.56 -11.96
N ASP A 102 13.89 -5.44 -12.91
CA ASP A 102 13.64 -4.87 -14.24
C ASP A 102 12.79 -5.86 -15.05
N TRP A 103 11.47 -5.67 -15.00
CA TRP A 103 10.50 -6.56 -15.63
C TRP A 103 10.56 -6.53 -17.16
N ASP A 104 11.03 -5.45 -17.77
CA ASP A 104 11.16 -5.37 -19.23
C ASP A 104 12.29 -6.27 -19.71
N ARG A 105 13.39 -6.34 -18.95
CA ARG A 105 14.48 -7.28 -19.22
C ARG A 105 14.05 -8.74 -19.06
N VAL A 106 13.24 -9.05 -18.04
CA VAL A 106 12.66 -10.40 -17.88
C VAL A 106 11.70 -10.70 -19.04
N GLY A 107 10.88 -9.73 -19.46
CA GLY A 107 10.03 -9.83 -20.65
C GLY A 107 10.80 -10.25 -21.90
N ARG A 108 11.89 -9.54 -22.19
CA ARG A 108 12.76 -9.85 -23.33
C ARG A 108 13.39 -11.23 -23.25
N ALA A 109 13.87 -11.65 -22.08
CA ALA A 109 14.52 -12.95 -21.89
C ALA A 109 13.60 -14.15 -22.19
N PHE A 110 12.28 -13.99 -21.96
CA PHE A 110 11.29 -15.05 -22.20
C PHE A 110 10.48 -14.84 -23.49
N GLY A 111 10.74 -13.77 -24.25
CA GLY A 111 9.92 -13.39 -25.40
C GLY A 111 8.45 -13.14 -25.01
N ARG A 112 8.19 -12.66 -23.79
CA ARG A 112 6.85 -12.43 -23.24
C ARG A 112 6.66 -10.98 -22.83
N THR A 113 5.41 -10.52 -22.84
CA THR A 113 5.06 -9.20 -22.31
C THR A 113 5.17 -9.19 -20.78
N VAL A 114 5.50 -8.02 -20.21
CA VAL A 114 5.55 -7.82 -18.76
C VAL A 114 4.24 -8.21 -18.07
N ASN A 115 3.10 -7.92 -18.70
CA ASN A 115 1.79 -8.29 -18.16
C ASN A 115 1.57 -9.81 -18.11
N SER A 116 2.05 -10.56 -19.11
CA SER A 116 1.99 -12.03 -19.09
C SER A 116 2.80 -12.61 -17.91
N ILE A 117 4.00 -12.08 -17.68
CA ILE A 117 4.86 -12.48 -16.55
C ILE A 117 4.23 -12.13 -15.20
N LYS A 118 3.67 -10.92 -15.05
CA LYS A 118 2.99 -10.50 -13.82
C LYS A 118 1.77 -11.34 -13.52
N ASN A 119 1.01 -11.75 -14.54
CA ASN A 119 -0.16 -12.61 -14.36
C ASN A 119 0.21 -14.02 -13.87
N VAL A 120 1.30 -14.63 -14.37
CA VAL A 120 1.78 -15.92 -13.85
C VAL A 120 2.17 -15.80 -12.38
N ARG A 121 2.84 -14.71 -12.00
CA ARG A 121 3.15 -14.45 -10.59
C ARG A 121 1.88 -14.32 -9.75
N TYR A 122 0.89 -13.55 -10.22
CA TYR A 122 -0.38 -13.37 -9.51
C TYR A 122 -1.12 -14.70 -9.30
N VAL A 123 -1.25 -15.52 -10.36
CA VAL A 123 -1.89 -16.84 -10.29
C VAL A 123 -1.15 -17.75 -9.32
N ARG A 124 0.20 -17.81 -9.39
CA ARG A 124 0.98 -18.62 -8.44
C ARG A 124 0.83 -18.15 -7.00
N THR A 125 0.78 -16.84 -6.77
CA THR A 125 0.58 -16.27 -5.43
C THR A 125 -0.83 -16.58 -4.90
N LYS A 126 -1.83 -16.59 -5.78
CA LYS A 126 -3.20 -16.99 -5.44
C LYS A 126 -3.27 -18.48 -5.09
N GLN A 127 -2.70 -19.35 -5.92
CA GLN A 127 -2.62 -20.79 -5.67
C GLN A 127 -1.86 -21.12 -4.38
N GLN A 128 -0.75 -20.44 -4.09
CA GLN A 128 -0.03 -20.62 -2.81
C GLN A 128 -0.85 -20.17 -1.60
N LYS A 129 -1.70 -19.14 -1.75
CA LYS A 129 -2.63 -18.74 -0.69
C LYS A 129 -3.74 -19.77 -0.50
N GLU A 130 -4.26 -20.33 -1.59
CA GLU A 130 -5.26 -21.42 -1.55
C GLU A 130 -4.68 -22.68 -0.93
N GLN A 131 -3.50 -23.13 -1.35
CA GLN A 131 -2.81 -24.28 -0.73
C GLN A 131 -2.49 -24.06 0.75
N ARG A 132 -2.08 -22.84 1.15
CA ARG A 132 -1.89 -22.52 2.57
C ARG A 132 -3.20 -22.54 3.34
N ARG A 133 -4.30 -22.12 2.71
CA ARG A 133 -5.63 -22.21 3.30
C ARG A 133 -6.04 -23.66 3.50
N GLU A 134 -5.85 -24.50 2.49
CA GLU A 134 -6.08 -25.95 2.55
C GLU A 134 -5.23 -26.62 3.63
N GLN A 135 -3.92 -26.31 3.69
CA GLN A 135 -3.03 -26.82 4.74
C GLN A 135 -3.42 -26.35 6.14
N VAL A 136 -3.88 -25.11 6.28
CA VAL A 136 -4.39 -24.60 7.56
C VAL A 136 -5.69 -25.31 7.92
N GLU A 137 -6.58 -25.52 6.97
CA GLU A 137 -7.86 -26.22 7.14
C GLU A 137 -7.65 -27.71 7.51
N GLU A 138 -6.66 -28.37 6.91
CA GLU A 138 -6.23 -29.74 7.24
C GLU A 138 -5.51 -29.83 8.60
N ALA A 139 -4.78 -28.77 8.99
CA ALA A 139 -4.10 -28.68 10.28
C ALA A 139 -5.00 -28.16 11.42
N MET A 140 -6.24 -27.75 11.14
CA MET A 140 -7.16 -27.33 12.19
C MET A 140 -7.56 -28.55 13.02
N PRO A 141 -7.49 -28.47 14.36
CA PRO A 141 -7.89 -29.58 15.21
C PRO A 141 -9.35 -29.92 14.91
N VAL A 142 -9.60 -31.18 14.56
CA VAL A 142 -10.96 -31.70 14.41
C VAL A 142 -11.63 -31.60 15.76
N ILE A 143 -12.59 -30.69 15.86
CA ILE A 143 -13.41 -30.53 17.05
C ILE A 143 -14.31 -31.75 17.12
N SER A 144 -14.38 -32.40 18.29
CA SER A 144 -15.32 -33.49 18.47
C SER A 144 -16.76 -32.95 18.40
N ASP A 145 -17.68 -33.73 17.82
CA ASP A 145 -19.10 -33.36 17.78
C ASP A 145 -19.65 -33.07 19.18
N SER A 146 -19.14 -33.76 20.21
CA SER A 146 -19.46 -33.51 21.61
C SER A 146 -19.06 -32.12 22.08
N ASP A 147 -17.86 -31.64 21.73
CA ASP A 147 -17.40 -30.30 22.09
C ASP A 147 -18.19 -29.21 21.34
N ALA A 148 -18.52 -29.45 20.07
CA ALA A 148 -19.36 -28.55 19.29
C ALA A 148 -20.77 -28.44 19.88
N GLN A 149 -21.38 -29.57 20.26
CA GLN A 149 -22.70 -29.59 20.89
C GLN A 149 -22.68 -28.94 22.28
N ALA A 150 -21.67 -29.22 23.11
CA ALA A 150 -21.49 -28.58 24.41
C ALA A 150 -21.33 -27.06 24.28
N LEU A 151 -20.56 -26.59 23.30
CA LEU A 151 -20.41 -25.17 23.02
C LEU A 151 -21.74 -24.52 22.58
N ALA A 152 -22.49 -25.17 21.68
CA ALA A 152 -23.78 -24.67 21.23
C ALA A 152 -24.79 -24.56 22.39
N THR A 153 -24.86 -25.57 23.26
CA THR A 153 -25.69 -25.55 24.46
C THR A 153 -25.26 -24.44 25.42
N ALA A 154 -23.96 -24.28 25.67
CA ALA A 154 -23.44 -23.25 26.55
C ALA A 154 -23.80 -21.83 26.05
N ILE A 155 -23.59 -21.57 24.76
CA ILE A 155 -23.94 -20.29 24.13
C ILE A 155 -25.44 -20.03 24.24
N SER A 156 -26.29 -21.01 23.95
CA SER A 156 -27.75 -20.86 24.01
C SER A 156 -28.23 -20.55 25.43
N THR A 157 -27.70 -21.26 26.43
CA THR A 157 -28.04 -21.05 27.84
C THR A 157 -27.62 -19.66 28.29
N CYS A 158 -26.35 -19.28 28.12
CA CYS A 158 -25.86 -17.97 28.54
C CYS A 158 -26.57 -16.82 27.81
N HIS A 159 -26.88 -16.98 26.52
CA HIS A 159 -27.62 -15.97 25.78
C HIS A 159 -29.05 -15.78 26.32
N SER A 160 -29.74 -16.87 26.69
CA SER A 160 -31.07 -16.80 27.29
C SER A 160 -31.06 -16.10 28.67
N GLU A 161 -30.02 -16.33 29.47
CA GLU A 161 -29.84 -15.67 30.77
C GLU A 161 -29.55 -14.16 30.61
N GLN A 162 -28.75 -13.77 29.62
CA GLN A 162 -28.47 -12.35 29.33
C GLN A 162 -29.70 -11.58 28.85
N HIS A 163 -30.59 -12.20 28.07
CA HIS A 163 -31.84 -11.55 27.67
C HIS A 163 -32.75 -11.26 28.86
N ALA A 164 -32.69 -12.09 29.92
CA ALA A 164 -33.48 -11.86 31.13
C ALA A 164 -32.99 -10.66 31.95
N THR A 165 -31.71 -10.27 31.82
CA THR A 165 -31.13 -9.13 32.55
C THR A 165 -31.23 -7.80 31.80
N GLY A 166 -31.68 -7.82 30.53
CA GLY A 166 -31.80 -6.62 29.70
C GLY A 166 -30.45 -6.08 29.18
N GLU A 167 -29.38 -6.87 29.27
CA GLU A 167 -28.08 -6.49 28.71
C GLU A 167 -28.09 -6.52 27.17
N PRO A 168 -27.28 -5.66 26.51
CA PRO A 168 -27.28 -5.56 25.06
C PRO A 168 -26.87 -6.88 24.40
N ALA A 169 -27.51 -7.17 23.25
CA ALA A 169 -27.29 -8.37 22.46
C ALA A 169 -25.79 -8.65 22.22
N GLY A 170 -25.32 -9.75 22.82
CA GLY A 170 -23.96 -10.26 22.74
C GLY A 170 -23.90 -11.66 23.34
N VAL A 171 -22.74 -12.30 23.24
CA VAL A 171 -22.44 -13.55 23.97
C VAL A 171 -21.48 -13.19 25.08
N ASP A 172 -21.84 -13.46 26.33
CA ASP A 172 -20.89 -13.39 27.43
C ASP A 172 -19.94 -14.60 27.41
N TRP A 173 -18.83 -14.45 26.70
CA TRP A 173 -17.83 -15.50 26.56
C TRP A 173 -17.19 -15.91 27.89
N ASP A 174 -17.20 -15.04 28.91
CA ASP A 174 -16.72 -15.38 30.25
C ASP A 174 -17.67 -16.40 30.93
N ALA A 175 -18.99 -16.18 30.81
CA ALA A 175 -20.01 -17.13 31.27
C ALA A 175 -19.97 -18.45 30.48
N VAL A 176 -19.83 -18.39 29.16
CA VAL A 176 -19.71 -19.60 28.31
C VAL A 176 -18.47 -20.40 28.68
N ALA A 177 -17.31 -19.74 28.86
CA ALA A 177 -16.07 -20.40 29.28
C ALA A 177 -16.21 -21.07 30.66
N LYS A 178 -16.86 -20.38 31.60
CA LYS A 178 -17.19 -20.92 32.93
C LYS A 178 -18.10 -22.15 32.84
N TYR A 179 -19.13 -22.10 32.00
CA TYR A 179 -20.04 -23.23 31.77
C TYR A 179 -19.29 -24.45 31.20
N MET A 180 -18.41 -24.22 30.23
CA MET A 180 -17.60 -25.27 29.60
C MET A 180 -16.42 -25.73 30.46
N ARG A 181 -16.16 -25.09 31.61
CA ARG A 181 -14.99 -25.32 32.48
C ARG A 181 -13.67 -25.24 31.70
N ARG A 182 -13.56 -24.27 30.79
CA ARG A 182 -12.38 -24.01 29.95
C ARG A 182 -11.92 -22.56 30.12
N SER A 183 -10.71 -22.25 29.65
CA SER A 183 -10.30 -20.85 29.57
C SER A 183 -11.11 -20.10 28.50
N VAL A 184 -11.21 -18.78 28.63
CA VAL A 184 -11.88 -17.93 27.62
C VAL A 184 -11.21 -18.08 26.25
N LEU A 185 -9.87 -18.14 26.19
CA LEU A 185 -9.14 -18.33 24.93
C LEU A 185 -9.44 -19.69 24.29
N ASP A 186 -9.47 -20.78 25.06
CA ASP A 186 -9.76 -22.11 24.51
C ASP A 186 -11.20 -22.19 24.02
N THR A 187 -12.14 -21.56 24.73
CA THR A 187 -13.55 -21.49 24.36
C THR A 187 -13.74 -20.67 23.08
N LEU A 188 -13.06 -19.54 22.95
CA LEU A 188 -13.06 -18.72 21.74
C LEU A 188 -12.39 -19.43 20.56
N ALA A 189 -11.28 -20.16 20.79
CA ALA A 189 -10.61 -20.94 19.76
C ALA A 189 -11.51 -22.08 19.26
N LEU A 190 -12.19 -22.76 20.17
CA LEU A 190 -13.20 -23.78 19.86
C LEU A 190 -14.33 -23.17 19.01
N ALA A 191 -14.85 -22.02 19.40
CA ALA A 191 -15.88 -21.32 18.64
C ALA A 191 -15.39 -20.85 17.26
N ALA A 192 -14.16 -20.33 17.17
CA ALA A 192 -13.56 -19.88 15.91
C ALA A 192 -13.31 -21.02 14.92
N ALA A 193 -13.05 -22.23 15.44
CA ALA A 193 -12.91 -23.45 14.66
C ALA A 193 -14.27 -24.08 14.31
N SER A 194 -15.30 -23.84 15.12
CA SER A 194 -16.66 -24.37 14.94
C SER A 194 -17.55 -23.56 13.98
N ARG A 195 -17.00 -23.02 12.88
CA ARG A 195 -17.74 -22.08 12.00
C ARG A 195 -19.01 -22.65 11.36
N HIS A 196 -19.19 -23.97 11.42
CA HIS A 196 -20.35 -24.68 10.90
C HIS A 196 -21.49 -24.86 11.92
N ILE A 197 -21.31 -24.47 13.19
CA ILE A 197 -22.39 -24.55 14.18
C ILE A 197 -23.46 -23.49 13.83
N PRO A 198 -24.71 -23.89 13.57
CA PRO A 198 -25.78 -22.97 13.18
C PRO A 198 -25.99 -21.82 14.15
N VAL A 199 -25.82 -22.06 15.46
CA VAL A 199 -25.93 -21.03 16.51
C VAL A 199 -24.90 -19.91 16.32
N LEU A 200 -23.67 -20.23 15.91
CA LEU A 200 -22.64 -19.22 15.62
C LEU A 200 -22.95 -18.47 14.32
N SER A 201 -23.57 -19.12 13.34
CA SER A 201 -24.06 -18.47 12.12
C SER A 201 -25.21 -17.50 12.43
N SER A 202 -26.15 -17.89 13.31
CA SER A 202 -27.22 -17.01 13.79
C SER A 202 -26.68 -15.81 14.56
N LEU A 203 -25.67 -16.02 15.42
CA LEU A 203 -24.98 -14.91 16.08
C LEU A 203 -24.28 -13.99 15.08
N GLN A 204 -23.65 -14.52 14.04
CA GLN A 204 -23.08 -13.70 12.95
C GLN A 204 -24.15 -12.93 12.18
N ALA A 205 -25.37 -13.47 12.08
CA ALA A 205 -26.51 -12.84 11.43
C ALA A 205 -27.14 -11.70 12.24
N ILE A 206 -26.95 -11.66 13.57
CA ILE A 206 -27.40 -10.54 14.43
C ILE A 206 -26.74 -9.20 14.03
N GLY A 207 -25.76 -9.23 13.13
CA GLY A 207 -25.15 -8.04 12.56
C GLY A 207 -24.14 -7.47 13.54
N ARG A 208 -22.89 -7.39 13.08
CA ARG A 208 -21.84 -6.79 13.91
C ARG A 208 -22.19 -5.32 14.17
N PRO A 209 -22.29 -4.88 15.44
CA PRO A 209 -22.53 -3.49 15.76
C PRO A 209 -21.46 -2.64 15.08
N LYS A 210 -21.90 -1.71 14.22
CA LYS A 210 -21.03 -0.69 13.64
C LYS A 210 -20.97 0.47 14.61
N PHE A 211 -19.78 0.98 14.83
CA PHE A 211 -19.53 2.13 15.70
C PHE A 211 -19.15 3.35 14.85
N PRO A 212 -20.11 3.99 14.15
CA PRO A 212 -19.80 5.09 13.24
C PRO A 212 -19.18 6.30 13.94
N ASP A 213 -19.50 6.49 15.22
CA ASP A 213 -19.04 7.61 16.05
C ASP A 213 -17.86 7.22 16.97
N GLY A 214 -17.25 6.05 16.74
CA GLY A 214 -16.20 5.50 17.59
C GLY A 214 -16.72 4.50 18.62
N TRP A 215 -15.79 3.70 19.18
CA TRP A 215 -16.13 2.66 20.14
C TRP A 215 -16.55 3.29 21.49
N PRO A 216 -17.65 2.84 22.11
CA PRO A 216 -17.98 3.26 23.47
C PRO A 216 -16.83 2.90 24.43
N GLU A 217 -16.49 3.81 25.34
CA GLU A 217 -15.36 3.64 26.27
C GLU A 217 -15.46 2.32 27.06
N ALA A 218 -16.67 1.93 27.49
CA ALA A 218 -16.89 0.66 28.19
C ALA A 218 -16.47 -0.57 27.35
N ARG A 219 -16.69 -0.55 26.02
CA ARG A 219 -16.23 -1.62 25.13
C ARG A 219 -14.72 -1.56 24.89
N ILE A 220 -14.15 -0.36 24.81
CA ILE A 220 -12.70 -0.18 24.72
C ILE A 220 -12.02 -0.77 25.96
N GLN A 221 -12.53 -0.46 27.16
CA GLN A 221 -12.01 -1.02 28.41
C GLN A 221 -12.18 -2.54 28.47
N ARG A 222 -13.32 -3.08 28.02
CA ARG A 222 -13.52 -4.53 27.92
C ARG A 222 -12.50 -5.20 27.00
N LEU A 223 -12.25 -4.63 25.82
CA LEU A 223 -11.22 -5.12 24.89
C LEU A 223 -9.82 -5.03 25.51
N ARG A 224 -9.51 -3.95 26.22
CA ARG A 224 -8.23 -3.76 26.90
C ARG A 224 -8.02 -4.80 27.99
N THR A 225 -9.02 -5.03 28.84
CA THR A 225 -9.00 -6.07 29.87
C THR A 225 -8.78 -7.43 29.24
N PHE A 226 -9.52 -7.78 28.17
CA PHE A 226 -9.33 -9.02 27.44
C PHE A 226 -7.87 -9.20 26.95
N ILE A 227 -7.29 -8.17 26.33
CA ILE A 227 -5.90 -8.23 25.83
C ILE A 227 -4.92 -8.41 27.00
N LEU A 228 -5.04 -7.62 28.07
CA LEU A 228 -4.11 -7.68 29.20
C LEU A 228 -4.21 -8.98 29.98
N THR A 229 -5.40 -9.56 30.10
CA THR A 229 -5.63 -10.81 30.83
C THR A 229 -5.14 -12.02 30.05
N HIS A 230 -5.31 -12.03 28.73
CA HIS A 230 -5.10 -13.24 27.92
C HIS A 230 -3.83 -13.22 27.07
N TYR A 231 -3.17 -12.07 26.88
CA TYR A 231 -1.95 -11.93 26.08
C TYR A 231 -0.84 -11.23 26.88
N PRO A 232 -0.25 -11.90 27.89
CA PRO A 232 0.86 -11.34 28.64
C PRO A 232 2.13 -11.15 27.79
N ASP A 233 3.04 -10.29 28.26
CA ASP A 233 4.45 -10.22 27.82
C ASP A 233 4.72 -10.03 26.32
N ASN A 234 3.97 -9.14 25.67
CA ASN A 234 4.09 -8.85 24.23
C ASN A 234 3.79 -10.06 23.32
N ALA A 235 3.06 -11.07 23.82
CA ALA A 235 2.53 -12.11 22.96
C ALA A 235 1.69 -11.48 21.84
N PRO A 236 1.79 -11.98 20.59
CA PRO A 236 0.99 -11.46 19.49
C PRO A 236 -0.50 -11.70 19.77
N VAL A 237 -1.29 -10.64 19.76
CA VAL A 237 -2.75 -10.71 19.96
C VAL A 237 -3.39 -11.38 18.73
N ASP A 238 -4.20 -12.41 18.95
CA ASP A 238 -5.07 -12.95 17.89
C ASP A 238 -6.34 -12.08 17.78
N TRP A 239 -6.29 -11.15 16.83
CA TRP A 239 -7.39 -10.22 16.58
C TRP A 239 -8.68 -10.88 16.10
N ASN A 240 -8.65 -12.13 15.63
CA ASN A 240 -9.88 -12.86 15.30
C ASN A 240 -10.58 -13.33 16.58
N LEU A 241 -9.83 -13.78 17.59
CA LEU A 241 -10.40 -14.16 18.88
C LEU A 241 -10.90 -12.92 19.63
N ALA A 242 -10.15 -11.81 19.59
CA ALA A 242 -10.61 -10.53 20.15
C ALA A 242 -11.89 -10.03 19.45
N ALA A 243 -11.98 -10.16 18.12
CA ALA A 243 -13.18 -9.81 17.36
C ALA A 243 -14.39 -10.68 17.73
N LEU A 244 -14.17 -11.99 17.93
CA LEU A 244 -15.21 -12.90 18.38
C LEU A 244 -15.68 -12.57 19.80
N TYR A 245 -14.73 -12.28 20.71
CA TYR A 245 -15.01 -11.86 22.08
C TYR A 245 -15.81 -10.56 22.14
N MET A 246 -15.42 -9.56 21.34
CA MET A 246 -16.07 -8.24 21.30
C MET A 246 -17.31 -8.17 20.41
N HIS A 247 -17.62 -9.25 19.69
CA HIS A 247 -18.63 -9.29 18.65
C HIS A 247 -18.47 -8.15 17.63
N ALA A 248 -17.25 -7.98 17.09
CA ALA A 248 -16.87 -6.88 16.20
C ALA A 248 -16.03 -7.37 15.01
N ASP A 249 -15.59 -6.47 14.12
CA ASP A 249 -14.58 -6.81 13.12
C ASP A 249 -13.16 -6.77 13.71
N SER A 250 -12.30 -7.68 13.26
CA SER A 250 -10.89 -7.71 13.66
C SER A 250 -10.17 -6.39 13.38
N VAL A 251 -10.50 -5.71 12.28
CA VAL A 251 -9.95 -4.39 11.93
C VAL A 251 -10.41 -3.34 12.93
N ASP A 252 -11.70 -3.36 13.30
CA ASP A 252 -12.25 -2.41 14.26
C ASP A 252 -11.64 -2.62 15.66
N CYS A 253 -11.38 -3.88 16.07
CA CYS A 253 -10.68 -4.18 17.31
C CYS A 253 -9.23 -3.67 17.30
N VAL A 254 -8.51 -3.80 16.18
CA VAL A 254 -7.15 -3.26 16.03
C VAL A 254 -7.18 -1.75 16.16
N GLU A 255 -8.10 -1.07 15.47
CA GLU A 255 -8.23 0.39 15.54
C GLU A 255 -8.59 0.87 16.95
N ALA A 256 -9.55 0.20 17.61
CA ALA A 256 -9.95 0.53 18.98
C ALA A 256 -8.81 0.34 19.99
N ALA A 257 -8.08 -0.77 19.90
CA ALA A 257 -6.92 -1.01 20.76
C ALA A 257 -5.78 -0.01 20.49
N GLN A 258 -5.58 0.39 19.23
CA GLN A 258 -4.61 1.44 18.89
C GLN A 258 -5.02 2.82 19.39
N GLN A 259 -6.31 3.13 19.44
CA GLN A 259 -6.82 4.37 20.03
C GLN A 259 -6.67 4.35 21.55
N SER A 260 -6.95 3.22 22.22
CA SER A 260 -6.87 3.10 23.67
C SER A 260 -5.44 3.04 24.22
N LEU A 261 -4.50 2.55 23.40
CA LEU A 261 -3.07 2.47 23.75
C LEU A 261 -2.31 3.77 23.44
N GLN A 262 -2.97 4.79 22.90
CA GLN A 262 -2.39 6.12 22.76
C GLN A 262 -2.35 6.85 24.12
N VAL A 263 -1.33 6.51 24.90
CA VAL A 263 -0.64 7.52 25.74
C VAL A 263 -0.10 8.59 24.78
N ASP A 264 -0.29 9.87 25.10
CA ASP A 264 -0.04 11.08 24.30
C ASP A 264 0.72 10.91 22.96
N PRO A 265 0.09 11.18 21.78
CA PRO A 265 0.55 10.62 20.51
C PRO A 265 1.74 11.35 19.84
N VAL A 266 2.25 12.46 20.40
CA VAL A 266 3.35 13.22 19.76
C VAL A 266 4.71 12.59 20.05
N GLU A 267 4.87 11.89 21.17
CA GLU A 267 6.16 11.37 21.61
C GLU A 267 6.38 9.89 21.26
N ALA A 268 5.34 9.06 21.14
CA ALA A 268 5.54 7.60 21.06
C ALA A 268 5.65 7.01 19.63
N THR A 269 4.90 7.51 18.64
CA THR A 269 4.87 6.89 17.29
C THR A 269 5.99 7.39 16.38
N HIS A 270 6.35 8.66 16.46
CA HIS A 270 7.60 9.16 15.89
C HIS A 270 8.79 8.46 16.53
N ASP A 271 8.71 8.14 17.82
CA ASP A 271 9.78 7.51 18.56
C ASP A 271 9.81 5.98 18.41
N ALA A 272 8.74 5.24 18.10
CA ALA A 272 8.85 3.79 17.83
C ALA A 272 9.52 3.50 16.47
N SER A 273 9.15 4.23 15.41
CA SER A 273 9.81 4.14 14.10
C SER A 273 11.19 4.82 14.11
N ARG A 274 11.38 5.94 14.84
CA ARG A 274 12.72 6.48 15.07
C ARG A 274 13.57 5.58 15.96
N ARG A 275 13.03 4.96 17.03
CA ARG A 275 13.73 3.98 17.87
C ARG A 275 14.20 2.82 17.00
N GLN A 276 13.38 2.26 16.11
CA GLN A 276 13.84 1.22 15.17
C GLN A 276 15.00 1.66 14.26
N SER A 277 15.12 2.96 13.94
CA SER A 277 16.20 3.50 13.08
C SER A 277 17.41 4.09 13.82
N ARG A 278 17.22 4.58 15.05
CA ARG A 278 18.18 5.36 15.85
C ARG A 278 18.60 4.51 17.05
N TRP A 279 19.88 4.19 17.08
CA TRP A 279 20.49 3.45 18.17
C TRP A 279 20.77 4.41 19.33
N ARG A 280 20.34 4.06 20.53
CA ARG A 280 20.66 4.81 21.75
C ARG A 280 22.09 4.53 22.19
N ALA A 281 22.68 5.43 22.99
CA ALA A 281 24.05 5.27 23.49
C ALA A 281 24.22 3.99 24.31
N ASP A 282 23.24 3.65 25.15
CA ASP A 282 23.22 2.42 25.95
C ASP A 282 23.07 1.16 25.07
N GLU A 283 22.28 1.21 24.00
CA GLU A 283 22.19 0.13 23.02
C GLU A 283 23.50 -0.07 22.25
N ILE A 284 24.19 1.02 21.88
CA ILE A 284 25.51 0.97 21.24
C ILE A 284 26.55 0.38 22.19
N ALA A 285 26.52 0.77 23.48
CA ALA A 285 27.41 0.21 24.50
C ALA A 285 27.20 -1.31 24.67
N ARG A 286 25.94 -1.76 24.78
CA ARG A 286 25.61 -3.20 24.84
C ARG A 286 26.03 -3.96 23.58
N LEU A 287 25.77 -3.39 22.39
CA LEU A 287 26.21 -3.97 21.12
C LEU A 287 27.73 -4.11 21.06
N THR A 288 28.46 -3.09 21.51
CA THR A 288 29.92 -3.06 21.50
C THR A 288 30.49 -4.08 22.47
N ALA A 289 29.94 -4.17 23.68
CA ALA A 289 30.35 -5.16 24.67
C ALA A 289 30.11 -6.59 24.15
N ALA A 290 28.91 -6.88 23.63
CA ALA A 290 28.56 -8.20 23.13
C ALA A 290 29.44 -8.64 21.93
N VAL A 291 29.75 -7.72 21.01
CA VAL A 291 30.63 -8.04 19.87
C VAL A 291 32.09 -8.20 20.32
N SER A 292 32.57 -7.36 21.23
CA SER A 292 33.93 -7.48 21.79
C SER A 292 34.13 -8.80 22.56
N GLU A 293 33.16 -9.20 23.37
CA GLU A 293 33.17 -10.49 24.07
C GLU A 293 33.20 -11.67 23.08
N ALA A 294 32.34 -11.63 22.06
CA ALA A 294 32.32 -12.65 21.03
C ALA A 294 33.63 -12.73 20.23
N LEU A 295 34.28 -11.59 19.96
CA LEU A 295 35.61 -11.55 19.32
C LEU A 295 36.70 -12.08 20.25
N ALA A 296 36.63 -11.80 21.56
CA ALA A 296 37.60 -12.28 22.54
C ALA A 296 37.59 -13.81 22.68
N GLN A 297 36.44 -14.45 22.49
CA GLN A 297 36.30 -15.91 22.47
C GLN A 297 36.95 -16.60 21.26
N LYS A 298 37.51 -15.84 20.30
CA LYS A 298 38.17 -16.34 19.07
C LYS A 298 37.32 -17.27 18.19
N GLN A 299 35.99 -17.28 18.37
CA GLN A 299 35.06 -18.07 17.56
C GLN A 299 34.30 -17.18 16.58
N PRO A 300 33.94 -17.67 15.39
CA PRO A 300 33.02 -16.96 14.52
C PRO A 300 31.65 -16.85 15.22
N PHE A 301 31.18 -15.63 15.41
CA PHE A 301 29.88 -15.38 16.04
C PHE A 301 28.77 -15.16 15.02
N HIS A 302 27.55 -15.54 15.38
CA HIS A 302 26.37 -15.26 14.58
C HIS A 302 25.67 -14.00 15.09
N TRP A 303 25.28 -13.10 14.18
CA TRP A 303 24.53 -11.87 14.53
C TRP A 303 23.22 -12.13 15.28
N ARG A 304 22.67 -13.35 15.22
CA ARG A 304 21.53 -13.77 16.03
C ARG A 304 21.86 -13.82 17.53
N GLN A 305 23.01 -14.40 17.89
CA GLN A 305 23.47 -14.45 19.28
C GLN A 305 23.72 -13.05 19.83
N ILE A 306 24.32 -12.16 19.03
CA ILE A 306 24.51 -10.75 19.41
C ILE A 306 23.17 -10.04 19.62
N ALA A 307 22.19 -10.28 18.75
CA ALA A 307 20.85 -9.69 18.89
C ALA A 307 20.15 -10.16 20.17
N GLU A 308 20.29 -11.43 20.53
CA GLU A 308 19.79 -12.00 21.79
C GLU A 308 20.52 -11.37 23.00
N ALA A 309 21.85 -11.28 22.96
CA ALA A 309 22.68 -10.72 24.04
C ALA A 309 22.36 -9.24 24.35
N ILE A 310 21.94 -8.44 23.37
CA ILE A 310 21.53 -7.04 23.58
C ILE A 310 20.04 -6.88 23.96
N GLY A 311 19.34 -8.00 24.24
CA GLY A 311 17.96 -8.04 24.72
C GLY A 311 16.89 -8.32 23.67
N GLY A 312 17.25 -8.85 22.50
CA GLY A 312 16.31 -9.38 21.48
C GLY A 312 15.45 -8.33 20.74
N LYS A 313 15.52 -7.05 21.12
CA LYS A 313 14.68 -5.96 20.55
C LYS A 313 15.08 -5.55 19.13
N ARG A 314 16.25 -5.97 18.65
CA ARG A 314 16.81 -5.59 17.34
C ARG A 314 17.01 -6.82 16.48
N SER A 315 16.77 -6.69 15.18
CA SER A 315 17.04 -7.80 14.26
C SER A 315 18.55 -8.00 14.06
N PRO A 316 19.00 -9.23 13.74
CA PRO A 316 20.42 -9.50 13.47
C PRO A 316 21.03 -8.60 12.38
N SER A 317 20.24 -8.28 11.35
CA SER A 317 20.68 -7.35 10.29
C SER A 317 20.85 -5.92 10.80
N ALA A 318 19.99 -5.47 11.73
CA ALA A 318 20.11 -4.14 12.32
C ALA A 318 21.39 -4.05 13.17
N CYS A 319 21.69 -5.08 13.97
CA CYS A 319 22.93 -5.17 14.75
C CYS A 319 24.18 -5.10 13.87
N ASN A 320 24.22 -5.87 12.77
CA ASN A 320 25.33 -5.83 11.81
C ASN A 320 25.51 -4.42 11.20
N CYS A 321 24.43 -3.80 10.73
CA CYS A 321 24.48 -2.45 10.17
C CYS A 321 24.96 -1.40 11.19
N ALA A 322 24.54 -1.52 12.44
CA ALA A 322 24.95 -0.63 13.51
C ALA A 322 26.42 -0.81 13.87
N TRP A 323 26.88 -2.06 13.97
CA TRP A 323 28.27 -2.37 14.24
C TRP A 323 29.21 -1.79 13.17
N LYS A 324 28.86 -1.90 11.89
CA LYS A 324 29.63 -1.27 10.81
C LYS A 324 29.74 0.26 10.97
N ARG A 325 28.71 0.92 11.51
CA ARG A 325 28.75 2.35 11.81
C ARG A 325 29.64 2.65 13.01
N VAL A 326 29.61 1.82 14.05
CA VAL A 326 30.51 1.93 15.21
C VAL A 326 31.96 1.79 14.77
N GLN A 327 32.27 0.76 13.97
CA GLN A 327 33.62 0.56 13.42
C GLN A 327 34.07 1.73 12.53
N ALA A 328 33.17 2.30 11.72
CA ALA A 328 33.47 3.50 10.94
C ALA A 328 33.76 4.71 11.84
N ALA A 329 32.95 4.92 12.90
CA ALA A 329 33.16 6.00 13.86
C ALA A 329 34.46 5.85 14.67
N GLN A 330 34.83 4.62 15.06
CA GLN A 330 36.09 4.33 15.74
C GLN A 330 37.29 4.63 14.83
N LYS A 331 37.24 4.18 13.57
CA LYS A 331 38.25 4.54 12.56
C LYS A 331 38.33 6.05 12.32
N GLU A 332 37.20 6.76 12.38
CA GLU A 332 37.16 8.22 12.31
C GLU A 332 37.76 8.90 13.56
N SER A 333 37.61 8.32 14.76
CA SER A 333 38.22 8.87 15.99
C SER A 333 39.73 8.60 16.08
N GLU A 334 40.20 7.47 15.53
CA GLU A 334 41.61 7.11 15.48
C GLU A 334 42.38 7.90 14.41
N GLN A 335 41.67 8.46 13.44
CA GLN A 335 42.23 9.41 12.48
C GLN A 335 41.61 10.79 12.72
N PRO A 336 42.13 11.61 13.67
CA PRO A 336 41.82 13.02 13.69
C PRO A 336 42.43 13.63 12.43
N ALA A 337 41.69 13.57 11.33
CA ALA A 337 41.94 14.43 10.21
C ALA A 337 41.62 15.83 10.73
N ASN A 338 42.65 16.54 11.19
CA ASN A 338 42.62 17.98 11.44
C ASN A 338 42.29 18.63 10.09
N TRP A 339 41.00 18.70 9.76
CA TRP A 339 40.49 19.42 8.61
C TRP A 339 40.56 20.89 8.96
N THR A 340 41.47 21.61 8.33
CA THR A 340 41.50 23.06 8.48
C THR A 340 40.30 23.69 7.79
N SER A 341 39.90 24.88 8.22
CA SER A 341 38.84 25.65 7.55
C SER A 341 39.15 25.88 6.06
N ALA A 342 40.43 26.06 5.71
CA ALA A 342 40.90 26.20 4.33
C ALA A 342 40.67 24.93 3.50
N GLU A 343 41.01 23.76 4.04
CA GLU A 343 40.78 22.47 3.36
C GLU A 343 39.28 22.21 3.14
N LEU A 344 38.44 22.53 4.12
CA LEU A 344 36.98 22.41 3.99
C LEU A 344 36.42 23.34 2.90
N ALA A 345 36.88 24.59 2.86
CA ALA A 345 36.50 25.55 1.83
C ALA A 345 36.93 25.08 0.43
N GLN A 346 38.11 24.44 0.32
CA GLN A 346 38.61 23.90 -0.93
C GLN A 346 37.77 22.71 -1.42
N VAL A 347 37.35 21.80 -0.54
CA VAL A 347 36.41 20.71 -0.86
C VAL A 347 35.08 21.28 -1.38
N GLU A 348 34.53 22.29 -0.72
CA GLU A 348 33.28 22.94 -1.12
C GLU A 348 33.40 23.64 -2.48
N SER A 349 34.50 24.35 -2.70
CA SER A 349 34.82 25.02 -3.97
C SER A 349 34.89 24.01 -5.12
N ILE A 350 35.64 22.92 -4.95
CA ILE A 350 35.77 21.86 -5.96
C ILE A 350 34.41 21.19 -6.21
N LEU A 351 33.63 20.86 -5.17
CA LEU A 351 32.30 20.27 -5.35
C LEU A 351 31.30 21.20 -6.05
N THR A 352 31.48 22.51 -5.94
CA THR A 352 30.60 23.50 -6.56
C THR A 352 30.99 23.80 -8.00
N SER A 353 32.28 23.71 -8.35
CA SER A 353 32.79 23.94 -9.70
C SER A 353 32.67 22.73 -10.64
N LEU A 354 32.54 21.52 -10.10
CA LEU A 354 32.39 20.31 -10.90
C LEU A 354 31.02 20.29 -11.63
N ALA A 355 31.06 20.12 -12.94
CA ALA A 355 29.88 19.80 -13.74
C ALA A 355 29.25 18.47 -13.24
N ARG A 356 27.93 18.29 -13.44
CA ARG A 356 27.13 17.16 -12.90
C ARG A 356 27.71 15.75 -13.12
N TYR A 357 28.69 15.57 -14.01
CA TYR A 357 29.22 14.28 -14.43
C TYR A 357 30.72 14.07 -14.18
N GLU A 358 31.46 15.05 -13.67
CA GLU A 358 32.89 14.86 -13.39
C GLU A 358 33.11 14.12 -12.06
N ARG A 359 34.09 13.20 -12.04
CA ARG A 359 34.49 12.48 -10.83
C ARG A 359 35.36 13.41 -9.95
N PRO A 360 34.94 13.75 -8.73
CA PRO A 360 35.64 14.74 -7.89
C PRO A 360 36.99 14.26 -7.35
N MET A 361 37.20 12.94 -7.23
CA MET A 361 38.30 12.39 -6.45
C MET A 361 39.71 12.75 -6.93
N PRO A 362 40.05 12.71 -8.24
CA PRO A 362 41.40 13.07 -8.68
C PRO A 362 41.77 14.52 -8.34
N ARG A 363 40.85 15.47 -8.55
CA ARG A 363 41.07 16.89 -8.21
C ARG A 363 41.19 17.11 -6.70
N LEU A 364 40.42 16.38 -5.89
CA LEU A 364 40.50 16.48 -4.43
C LEU A 364 41.80 15.90 -3.87
N LEU A 365 42.28 14.78 -4.41
CA LEU A 365 43.57 14.20 -4.01
C LEU A 365 44.74 15.13 -4.37
N GLN A 366 44.66 15.80 -5.52
CA GLN A 366 45.65 16.80 -5.91
C GLN A 366 45.60 18.06 -5.02
N ALA A 367 44.39 18.50 -4.64
CA ALA A 367 44.18 19.72 -3.88
C ALA A 367 44.45 19.57 -2.37
N LEU A 368 44.42 18.35 -1.84
CA LEU A 368 44.53 18.06 -0.41
C LEU A 368 45.69 17.09 -0.13
N PRO A 369 46.94 17.53 -0.35
CA PRO A 369 48.11 16.69 -0.09
C PRO A 369 48.15 16.31 1.39
N GLY A 370 48.29 15.01 1.68
CA GLY A 370 48.31 14.48 3.04
C GLY A 370 46.97 13.94 3.56
N LYS A 371 45.86 14.09 2.79
CA LYS A 371 44.61 13.37 3.09
C LYS A 371 44.55 12.06 2.34
N THR A 372 44.09 10.99 3.01
CA THR A 372 43.86 9.71 2.34
C THR A 372 42.60 9.72 1.50
N VAL A 373 42.48 8.75 0.58
CA VAL A 373 41.27 8.54 -0.23
C VAL A 373 40.03 8.38 0.66
N GLU A 374 40.12 7.57 1.72
CA GLU A 374 39.00 7.39 2.66
C GLU A 374 38.62 8.68 3.37
N GLN A 375 39.59 9.46 3.86
CA GLN A 375 39.32 10.73 4.55
C GLN A 375 38.59 11.71 3.64
N ILE A 376 39.03 11.83 2.38
CA ILE A 376 38.38 12.69 1.39
C ILE A 376 36.98 12.17 1.08
N GLN A 377 36.76 10.86 0.94
CA GLN A 377 35.43 10.30 0.66
C GLN A 377 34.43 10.54 1.80
N ILE A 378 34.87 10.39 3.05
CA ILE A 378 34.06 10.68 4.24
C ILE A 378 33.67 12.17 4.23
N GLN A 379 34.64 13.06 4.02
CA GLN A 379 34.37 14.49 4.00
C GLN A 379 33.48 14.90 2.81
N LEU A 380 33.68 14.28 1.65
CA LEU A 380 32.84 14.49 0.47
C LEU A 380 31.37 14.12 0.74
N HIS A 381 31.12 13.03 1.46
CA HIS A 381 29.78 12.61 1.85
C HIS A 381 29.13 13.61 2.80
N ARG A 382 29.87 14.08 3.81
CA ARG A 382 29.44 15.13 4.76
C ARG A 382 29.11 16.43 4.03
N THR A 383 30.02 16.91 3.19
CA THR A 383 29.87 18.16 2.44
C THR A 383 28.74 18.08 1.41
N ARG A 384 28.58 16.96 0.68
CA ARG A 384 27.45 16.76 -0.25
C ARG A 384 26.11 16.74 0.46
N SER A 385 26.03 16.14 1.64
CA SER A 385 24.82 16.16 2.46
C SER A 385 24.47 17.59 2.89
N ARG A 386 25.47 18.39 3.28
CA ARG A 386 25.29 19.81 3.62
C ARG A 386 24.87 20.66 2.43
N ILE A 387 25.53 20.52 1.28
CA ILE A 387 25.22 21.25 0.04
C ILE A 387 23.84 20.86 -0.51
N SER A 388 23.49 19.57 -0.53
CA SER A 388 22.19 19.11 -1.02
C SER A 388 21.05 19.57 -0.13
N PHE A 389 21.22 19.54 1.20
CA PHE A 389 20.25 20.05 2.16
C PHE A 389 20.09 21.58 2.03
N GLY A 390 21.21 22.32 1.95
CA GLY A 390 21.21 23.78 1.75
C GLY A 390 20.56 24.22 0.43
N LYS A 391 20.91 23.57 -0.70
CA LYS A 391 20.32 23.87 -2.01
C LYS A 391 18.85 23.47 -2.10
N ALA A 392 18.43 22.39 -1.44
CA ALA A 392 17.02 22.00 -1.36
C ALA A 392 16.21 23.02 -0.53
N LEU A 393 16.72 23.47 0.61
CA LEU A 393 16.06 24.46 1.46
C LEU A 393 16.01 25.86 0.84
N GLN A 394 17.09 26.33 0.21
CA GLN A 394 17.11 27.63 -0.46
C GLN A 394 16.32 27.62 -1.78
N GLY A 395 16.45 26.57 -2.59
CA GLY A 395 15.77 26.46 -3.88
C GLY A 395 14.25 26.27 -3.75
N VAL A 396 13.79 25.55 -2.72
CA VAL A 396 12.36 25.41 -2.43
C VAL A 396 11.81 26.71 -1.84
N ASN A 397 12.51 27.37 -0.90
CA ASN A 397 12.04 28.64 -0.35
C ASN A 397 12.00 29.77 -1.39
N LEU A 398 12.98 29.87 -2.28
CA LEU A 398 12.99 30.92 -3.31
C LEU A 398 11.86 30.72 -4.33
N LYS A 399 11.61 29.47 -4.76
CA LYS A 399 10.49 29.16 -5.67
C LYS A 399 9.13 29.33 -5.01
N VAL A 400 9.01 29.05 -3.72
CA VAL A 400 7.78 29.28 -2.93
C VAL A 400 7.51 30.78 -2.77
N ARG A 401 8.52 31.58 -2.41
CA ARG A 401 8.38 33.04 -2.30
C ARG A 401 8.05 33.71 -3.64
N LYS A 402 8.74 33.30 -4.71
CA LYS A 402 8.42 33.77 -6.08
C LYS A 402 7.00 33.39 -6.49
N LEU A 403 6.54 32.18 -6.13
CA LEU A 403 5.17 31.75 -6.39
C LEU A 403 4.13 32.57 -5.65
N ILE A 404 4.33 32.85 -4.36
CA ILE A 404 3.42 33.68 -3.56
C ILE A 404 3.38 35.10 -4.12
N SER A 405 4.55 35.73 -4.32
CA SER A 405 4.63 37.09 -4.85
C SER A 405 4.03 37.21 -6.27
N ALA A 406 4.26 36.23 -7.15
CA ALA A 406 3.66 36.23 -8.48
C ALA A 406 2.13 36.07 -8.41
N VAL A 407 1.61 35.29 -7.46
CA VAL A 407 0.17 35.16 -7.22
C VAL A 407 -0.42 36.47 -6.72
N ASP A 408 0.22 37.15 -5.77
CA ASP A 408 -0.24 38.44 -5.26
C ASP A 408 -0.33 39.48 -6.38
N MET A 409 0.70 39.57 -7.23
CA MET A 409 0.75 40.47 -8.40
C MET A 409 -0.28 40.11 -9.49
N ALA A 410 -0.64 38.83 -9.62
CA ALA A 410 -1.58 38.35 -10.62
C ALA A 410 -3.03 38.28 -10.13
N THR A 411 -3.31 38.70 -8.89
CA THR A 411 -4.65 38.68 -8.31
C THR A 411 -5.37 40.00 -8.59
N SER A 412 -6.49 39.93 -9.30
CA SER A 412 -7.36 41.10 -9.54
C SER A 412 -8.81 40.72 -9.30
N GLY A 413 -9.53 41.48 -8.47
CA GLY A 413 -10.92 41.17 -8.10
C GLY A 413 -11.09 39.82 -7.36
N GLY A 414 -10.06 39.35 -6.63
CA GLY A 414 -10.08 38.07 -5.92
C GLY A 414 -9.88 36.83 -6.80
N LEU A 415 -9.69 37.00 -8.11
CA LEU A 415 -9.35 35.92 -9.03
C LEU A 415 -7.87 36.00 -9.41
N VAL A 416 -7.17 34.86 -9.31
CA VAL A 416 -5.75 34.73 -9.67
C VAL A 416 -5.64 34.39 -11.17
N ASP A 417 -4.96 35.23 -11.94
CA ASP A 417 -4.62 34.91 -13.33
C ASP A 417 -3.39 33.99 -13.40
N TRP A 418 -3.63 32.68 -13.38
CA TRP A 418 -2.57 31.66 -13.43
C TRP A 418 -1.70 31.72 -14.69
N ARG A 419 -2.12 32.38 -15.78
CA ARG A 419 -1.27 32.57 -16.95
C ARG A 419 -0.18 33.62 -16.69
N LYS A 420 -0.50 34.71 -15.99
CA LYS A 420 0.49 35.69 -15.53
C LYS A 420 1.47 35.08 -14.53
N VAL A 421 0.95 34.32 -13.55
CA VAL A 421 1.79 33.57 -12.58
C VAL A 421 2.73 32.60 -13.30
N SER A 422 2.23 31.90 -14.32
CA SER A 422 2.99 30.97 -15.14
C SER A 422 4.13 31.66 -15.91
N ALA A 423 3.84 32.80 -16.54
CA ALA A 423 4.83 33.59 -17.27
C ALA A 423 5.97 34.05 -16.36
N GLU A 424 5.65 34.47 -15.12
CA GLU A 424 6.64 34.95 -14.15
C GLU A 424 7.53 33.82 -13.59
N ILE A 425 6.96 32.63 -13.37
CA ILE A 425 7.67 31.52 -12.69
C ILE A 425 8.35 30.57 -13.68
N GLY A 426 7.93 30.57 -14.95
CA GLY A 426 8.39 29.62 -15.97
C GLY A 426 7.89 28.20 -15.74
N LEU A 427 6.74 28.04 -15.10
CA LEU A 427 6.06 26.75 -14.91
C LEU A 427 4.68 26.77 -15.56
N PRO A 428 4.14 25.64 -16.06
CA PRO A 428 2.80 25.60 -16.62
C PRO A 428 1.72 26.10 -15.63
N PRO A 429 0.66 26.81 -16.07
CA PRO A 429 -0.34 27.43 -15.19
C PRO A 429 -0.98 26.45 -14.19
N ASN A 430 -1.30 25.23 -14.64
CA ASN A 430 -1.86 24.17 -13.81
C ASN A 430 -0.91 23.68 -12.71
N VAL A 431 0.41 23.75 -12.94
CA VAL A 431 1.44 23.39 -11.97
C VAL A 431 1.61 24.49 -10.93
N CYS A 432 1.58 25.76 -11.34
CA CYS A 432 1.58 26.91 -10.43
C CYS A 432 0.37 26.86 -9.49
N GLU A 433 -0.83 26.67 -10.07
CA GLU A 433 -2.09 26.53 -9.32
C GLU A 433 -2.00 25.40 -8.30
N SER A 434 -1.67 24.19 -8.74
CA SER A 434 -1.59 23.01 -7.86
C SER A 434 -0.59 23.19 -6.70
N ARG A 435 0.55 23.86 -6.97
CA ARG A 435 1.57 24.12 -5.94
C ARG A 435 1.12 25.17 -4.95
N TYR A 436 0.49 26.24 -5.43
CA TYR A 436 -0.04 27.28 -4.56
C TYR A 436 -1.17 26.74 -3.67
N GLU A 437 -2.11 25.98 -4.23
CA GLU A 437 -3.16 25.29 -3.45
C GLU A 437 -2.58 24.37 -2.37
N ALA A 438 -1.50 23.65 -2.65
CA ALA A 438 -0.85 22.80 -1.67
C ALA A 438 -0.17 23.61 -0.54
N LEU A 439 0.38 24.78 -0.87
CA LEU A 439 1.01 25.68 0.10
C LEU A 439 -0.02 26.36 1.00
N THR A 440 -1.10 26.88 0.42
CA THR A 440 -2.17 27.57 1.16
C THR A 440 -3.01 26.60 1.97
N ALA A 441 -3.32 25.41 1.46
CA ALA A 441 -4.00 24.39 2.25
C ALA A 441 -3.18 23.98 3.48
N ARG A 442 -1.85 23.97 3.38
CA ARG A 442 -0.97 23.66 4.50
C ARG A 442 -0.91 24.82 5.51
N SER A 443 -0.83 26.08 5.05
CA SER A 443 -0.82 27.25 5.95
C SER A 443 -2.14 27.43 6.69
N VAL A 444 -3.28 27.30 6.01
CA VAL A 444 -4.62 27.39 6.60
C VAL A 444 -4.86 26.26 7.62
N ALA A 445 -4.46 25.02 7.30
CA ALA A 445 -4.57 23.90 8.24
C ALA A 445 -3.70 24.11 9.51
N THR A 446 -2.51 24.68 9.34
CA THR A 446 -1.59 24.96 10.45
C THR A 446 -2.11 26.09 11.35
N ALA A 447 -2.63 27.17 10.75
CA ALA A 447 -3.22 28.29 11.48
C ALA A 447 -4.47 27.89 12.27
N ALA A 448 -5.24 26.92 11.77
CA ALA A 448 -6.45 26.43 12.44
C ALA A 448 -6.20 25.29 13.45
N GLY A 449 -4.95 24.83 13.64
CA GLY A 449 -4.63 23.67 14.48
C GLY A 449 -5.24 22.35 14.02
N LYS A 450 -5.67 22.26 12.74
CA LYS A 450 -6.41 21.09 12.22
C LYS A 450 -5.51 20.18 11.40
N SER A 451 -5.54 18.88 11.71
CA SER A 451 -4.87 17.85 10.92
C SER A 451 -5.39 17.81 9.48
N PHE A 452 -4.46 17.75 8.52
CA PHE A 452 -4.71 17.72 7.08
C PHE A 452 -5.55 16.49 6.63
N ALA A 453 -5.67 15.47 7.47
CA ALA A 453 -6.33 14.20 7.15
C ALA A 453 -7.78 14.09 7.64
N TYR A 454 -8.19 14.88 8.64
CA TYR A 454 -9.51 14.71 9.27
C TYR A 454 -10.59 15.55 8.59
N TRP A 455 -11.78 14.98 8.39
CA TRP A 455 -12.98 15.65 7.89
C TRP A 455 -13.99 15.73 9.03
N SER A 456 -14.34 16.94 9.47
CA SER A 456 -15.38 17.10 10.49
C SER A 456 -16.78 16.81 9.92
N ALA A 457 -17.75 16.55 10.79
CA ALA A 457 -19.14 16.36 10.39
C ALA A 457 -19.68 17.59 9.62
N ALA A 458 -19.38 18.79 10.10
CA ALA A 458 -19.76 20.04 9.43
C ALA A 458 -19.13 20.17 8.03
N GLU A 459 -17.85 19.84 7.88
CA GLU A 459 -17.19 19.85 6.56
C GLU A 459 -17.82 18.85 5.60
N LEU A 460 -18.28 17.69 6.09
CA LEU A 460 -18.96 16.69 5.26
C LEU A 460 -20.35 17.15 4.82
N VAL A 461 -21.07 17.88 5.67
CA VAL A 461 -22.34 18.52 5.30
C VAL A 461 -22.11 19.58 4.23
N CYS A 462 -21.14 20.49 4.45
CA CYS A 462 -20.78 21.50 3.46
C CYS A 462 -20.33 20.88 2.13
N LEU A 463 -19.55 19.80 2.16
CA LEU A 463 -19.11 19.10 0.95
C LEU A 463 -20.30 18.54 0.18
N LYS A 464 -21.26 17.89 0.85
CA LYS A 464 -22.46 17.33 0.20
C LYS A 464 -23.31 18.44 -0.44
N ASP A 465 -23.54 19.52 0.30
CA ASP A 465 -24.32 20.67 -0.18
C ASP A 465 -23.63 21.35 -1.38
N ALA A 466 -22.33 21.63 -1.27
CA ALA A 466 -21.54 22.23 -2.34
C ALA A 466 -21.50 21.35 -3.60
N VAL A 467 -21.37 20.02 -3.45
CA VAL A 467 -21.42 19.09 -4.59
C VAL A 467 -22.79 19.09 -5.24
N SER A 468 -23.87 19.13 -4.46
CA SER A 468 -25.24 19.20 -4.99
C SER A 468 -25.45 20.46 -5.83
N LYS A 469 -25.01 21.62 -5.30
CA LYS A 469 -25.12 22.93 -5.99
C LYS A 469 -24.27 23.04 -7.26
N GLN A 470 -23.16 22.30 -7.34
CA GLN A 470 -22.21 22.38 -8.45
C GLN A 470 -22.33 21.26 -9.48
N ARG A 471 -23.30 20.35 -9.32
CA ARG A 471 -23.56 19.28 -10.28
C ARG A 471 -24.43 19.81 -11.42
N ASP A 472 -23.89 19.84 -12.63
CA ASP A 472 -24.66 20.22 -13.82
C ASP A 472 -25.63 19.11 -14.28
N MET A 473 -26.47 19.40 -15.28
CA MET A 473 -27.42 18.44 -15.85
C MET A 473 -26.76 17.18 -16.46
N ARG A 474 -25.44 17.23 -16.72
CA ARG A 474 -24.66 16.10 -17.26
C ARG A 474 -23.92 15.33 -16.17
N GLY A 475 -24.06 15.74 -14.90
CA GLY A 475 -23.39 15.13 -13.76
C GLY A 475 -21.94 15.59 -13.55
N HIS A 476 -21.45 16.58 -14.30
CA HIS A 476 -20.13 17.16 -14.05
C HIS A 476 -20.17 18.06 -12.82
N ILE A 477 -19.13 17.98 -12.00
CA ILE A 477 -19.00 18.75 -10.76
C ILE A 477 -17.79 19.67 -10.90
N ASN A 478 -17.99 20.98 -10.72
CA ASN A 478 -16.89 21.93 -10.68
C ASN A 478 -16.18 21.89 -9.32
N TRP A 479 -15.22 20.97 -9.19
CA TRP A 479 -14.49 20.75 -7.93
C TRP A 479 -13.74 21.96 -7.39
N ARG A 480 -13.40 22.95 -8.24
CA ARG A 480 -12.76 24.19 -7.80
C ARG A 480 -13.74 25.04 -6.99
N VAL A 481 -14.96 25.21 -7.49
CA VAL A 481 -16.02 25.94 -6.78
C VAL A 481 -16.44 25.19 -5.52
N VAL A 482 -16.50 23.85 -5.56
CA VAL A 482 -16.75 23.03 -4.36
C VAL A 482 -15.70 23.28 -3.27
N ALA A 483 -14.41 23.33 -3.62
CA ALA A 483 -13.35 23.62 -2.65
C ALA A 483 -13.48 25.02 -2.04
N GLN A 484 -13.85 26.02 -2.86
CA GLN A 484 -14.11 27.38 -2.38
C GLN A 484 -15.31 27.42 -1.40
N LEU A 485 -16.39 26.70 -1.70
CA LEU A 485 -17.57 26.61 -0.84
C LEU A 485 -17.29 25.86 0.47
N VAL A 486 -16.43 24.84 0.46
CA VAL A 486 -16.01 24.11 1.66
C VAL A 486 -15.03 24.94 2.51
N GLY A 487 -14.19 25.75 1.86
CA GLY A 487 -13.28 26.73 2.48
C GLY A 487 -12.05 26.13 3.18
N SER A 488 -12.17 24.94 3.77
CA SER A 488 -11.09 24.32 4.56
C SER A 488 -10.28 23.25 3.83
N LYS A 489 -10.71 22.82 2.63
CA LYS A 489 -10.12 21.71 1.87
C LYS A 489 -9.88 22.12 0.42
N ASN A 490 -8.82 21.59 -0.19
CA ASN A 490 -8.53 21.84 -1.60
C ASN A 490 -9.36 20.94 -2.53
N ARG A 491 -9.35 21.27 -3.82
CA ARG A 491 -10.07 20.57 -4.88
C ARG A 491 -9.86 19.06 -4.86
N THR A 492 -8.60 18.62 -4.74
CA THR A 492 -8.22 17.20 -4.78
C THR A 492 -8.78 16.45 -3.58
N GLN A 493 -8.72 17.06 -2.38
CA GLN A 493 -9.28 16.48 -1.16
C GLN A 493 -10.79 16.33 -1.26
N CYS A 494 -11.51 17.38 -1.69
CA CYS A 494 -12.97 17.35 -1.87
C CYS A 494 -13.39 16.24 -2.86
N CYS A 495 -12.71 16.18 -4.02
CA CYS A 495 -12.99 15.18 -5.05
C CYS A 495 -12.75 13.75 -4.53
N ALA A 496 -11.60 13.50 -3.90
CA ALA A 496 -11.27 12.19 -3.35
C ALA A 496 -12.26 11.76 -2.26
N LYS A 497 -12.59 12.66 -1.32
CA LYS A 497 -13.54 12.35 -0.24
C LYS A 497 -14.93 12.03 -0.78
N HIS A 498 -15.43 12.81 -1.73
CA HIS A 498 -16.71 12.54 -2.36
C HIS A 498 -16.73 11.18 -3.07
N HIS A 499 -15.68 10.84 -3.85
CA HIS A 499 -15.57 9.52 -4.47
C HIS A 499 -15.59 8.38 -3.44
N HIS A 500 -14.92 8.53 -2.30
CA HIS A 500 -14.99 7.56 -1.22
C HIS A 500 -16.39 7.41 -0.61
N MET A 501 -17.12 8.53 -0.47
CA MET A 501 -18.50 8.52 0.03
C MET A 501 -19.45 7.81 -0.94
N GLU A 502 -19.33 8.09 -2.24
CA GLU A 502 -20.16 7.44 -3.27
C GLU A 502 -19.86 5.93 -3.38
N LYS A 503 -18.58 5.54 -3.30
CA LYS A 503 -18.20 4.11 -3.27
C LYS A 503 -18.80 3.39 -2.05
N ARG A 504 -18.85 4.05 -0.89
CA ARG A 504 -19.49 3.50 0.32
C ARG A 504 -21.01 3.34 0.13
N LYS A 505 -21.69 4.32 -0.46
CA LYS A 505 -23.13 4.21 -0.75
C LYS A 505 -23.43 3.05 -1.69
N GLN A 506 -22.63 2.87 -2.74
CA GLN A 506 -22.76 1.75 -3.67
C GLN A 506 -22.59 0.40 -2.95
N ALA A 507 -21.59 0.28 -2.07
CA ALA A 507 -21.37 -0.94 -1.29
C ALA A 507 -22.54 -1.25 -0.32
N VAL A 508 -23.18 -0.24 0.25
CA VAL A 508 -24.37 -0.42 1.09
C VAL A 508 -25.56 -0.88 0.25
N ALA A 509 -25.80 -0.25 -0.91
CA ALA A 509 -26.90 -0.60 -1.80
C ALA A 509 -26.77 -2.02 -2.39
N THR A 510 -25.55 -2.48 -2.69
CA THR A 510 -25.33 -3.86 -3.16
C THR A 510 -25.60 -4.90 -2.08
N ASN A 511 -25.40 -4.55 -0.81
CA ASN A 511 -25.62 -5.48 0.30
C ASN A 511 -27.09 -5.54 0.72
N SER A 512 -27.86 -4.47 0.52
CA SER A 512 -29.30 -4.42 0.85
C SER A 512 -30.22 -5.00 -0.24
N GLY A 513 -29.70 -5.30 -1.43
CA GLY A 513 -30.47 -5.93 -2.53
C GLY A 513 -30.24 -7.44 -2.66
N ALA A 514 -29.54 -8.05 -1.70
CA ALA A 514 -29.29 -9.48 -1.61
C ALA A 514 -30.10 -10.18 -0.50
N GLU A 515 -30.95 -9.41 0.19
CA GLU A 515 -32.09 -9.89 0.99
C GLU A 515 -33.33 -9.88 0.10
#